data_AF-A0A531LH81-F1
#
_entry.id   AF-A0A531LH81-F1
#
_cell.length_a   1.000
_cell.length_b   1.000
_cell.length_c   1.000
_cell.angle_alpha   90.00
_cell.angle_beta   90.00
_cell.angle_gamma   90.00
#
_symmetry.space_group_name_H-M   'P 1'
#
loop_
_entity.id
_entity.type
_entity.pdbx_description
1 polymer ?
#
loop_
_entity_poly.entity_id
_entity_poly.type
_entity_poly.pdbx_seq_one_letter_code
_entity_poly.pdbx_strand_id
1 'polypeptide(L)'
;MLICAAVAAGSAIASFGAQGADKGDWITTWAATPAPRWADDLPAPFGVPEVLENQTIRQVARISVGGNSVRVVLSNAFGEKPLTIGAGSVAIAGKGGEIDQATLKPLTWGGKSSVVVPPGAPILSDPVALSAEALSEISVSIF
;
A
#
# COMPACT_ATOMS: atom_id res chain seq x y z
N MET A 1 34.28 8.63 49.21
CA MET A 1 34.20 7.53 48.22
C MET A 1 32.76 7.43 47.76
N LEU A 2 32.42 8.05 46.62
CA LEU A 2 31.15 7.87 45.92
C LEU A 2 31.49 7.90 44.41
N ILE A 3 31.25 6.78 43.74
CA ILE A 3 31.44 6.63 42.29
C ILE A 3 30.05 6.75 41.66
N CYS A 4 29.80 7.81 40.90
CA CYS A 4 28.65 7.89 40.00
C CYS A 4 29.11 7.49 38.60
N ALA A 5 28.73 6.29 38.17
CA ALA A 5 28.91 5.85 36.78
C ALA A 5 27.81 6.49 35.91
N ALA A 6 28.20 7.37 35.01
CA ALA A 6 27.30 7.87 33.96
C ALA A 6 27.31 6.87 32.79
N VAL A 7 26.18 6.20 32.55
CA VAL A 7 25.97 5.42 31.33
C VAL A 7 25.55 6.40 30.23
N ALA A 8 26.43 6.63 29.26
CA ALA A 8 26.10 7.37 28.05
C ALA A 8 25.20 6.52 27.16
N ALA A 9 23.94 6.92 26.99
CA ALA A 9 23.04 6.33 25.99
C ALA A 9 23.50 6.74 24.59
N GLY A 10 24.19 5.85 23.89
CA GLY A 10 24.58 6.07 22.50
C GLY A 10 23.36 6.15 21.59
N SER A 11 23.16 7.28 20.91
CA SER A 11 22.18 7.42 19.84
C SER A 11 22.60 6.57 18.64
N ALA A 12 21.95 5.42 18.45
CA ALA A 12 22.07 4.66 17.21
C ALA A 12 21.28 5.40 16.12
N ILE A 13 21.99 6.04 15.19
CA ILE A 13 21.40 6.54 13.95
C ILE A 13 21.05 5.30 13.12
N ALA A 14 19.78 4.92 13.11
CA ALA A 14 19.29 3.91 12.18
C ALA A 14 19.47 4.45 10.76
N SER A 15 20.41 3.87 10.02
CA SER A 15 20.56 4.15 8.59
C SER A 15 19.33 3.56 7.88
N PHE A 16 18.43 4.42 7.43
CA PHE A 16 17.46 4.03 6.41
C PHE A 16 18.25 3.82 5.12
N GLY A 17 18.52 2.55 4.80
CA GLY A 17 19.09 2.22 3.50
C GLY A 17 18.15 2.72 2.42
N ALA A 18 18.61 3.70 1.64
CA ALA A 18 17.94 4.06 0.40
C ALA A 18 18.02 2.84 -0.52
N GLN A 19 16.93 2.09 -0.63
CA GLN A 19 16.81 1.03 -1.62
C GLN A 19 16.95 1.71 -2.99
N GLY A 20 17.94 1.25 -3.77
CA GLY A 20 18.26 1.84 -5.07
C GLY A 20 17.00 1.93 -5.91
N ALA A 21 16.77 3.10 -6.52
CA ALA A 21 15.69 3.27 -7.47
C ALA A 21 15.91 2.26 -8.61
N ASP A 22 15.03 1.25 -8.70
CA ASP A 22 14.96 0.37 -9.87
C ASP A 22 14.91 1.24 -11.12
N LYS A 23 15.90 1.06 -12.00
CA LYS A 23 15.92 1.63 -13.35
C LYS A 23 14.98 0.90 -14.31
N GLY A 24 13.99 0.16 -13.79
CA GLY A 24 12.94 -0.42 -14.62
C GLY A 24 12.00 0.67 -15.09
N ASP A 25 11.63 0.66 -16.38
CA ASP A 25 10.60 1.54 -16.92
C ASP A 25 9.24 1.10 -16.35
N TRP A 26 8.87 1.66 -15.19
CA TRP A 26 7.57 1.41 -14.57
C TRP A 26 6.47 2.09 -15.39
N ILE A 27 5.44 1.34 -15.74
CA ILE A 27 4.24 1.84 -16.42
C ILE A 27 3.01 1.69 -15.52
N THR A 28 2.12 2.68 -15.54
CA THR A 28 0.81 2.58 -14.92
C THR A 28 -0.09 1.70 -15.78
N THR A 29 -0.40 0.51 -15.29
CA THR A 29 -1.25 -0.46 -16.00
C THR A 29 -2.75 -0.32 -15.67
N TRP A 30 -3.06 0.28 -14.52
CA TRP A 30 -4.41 0.57 -14.04
C TRP A 30 -4.37 1.75 -13.08
N ALA A 31 -5.42 2.56 -13.05
CA ALA A 31 -5.61 3.61 -12.05
C ALA A 31 -7.10 3.90 -11.85
N ALA A 32 -7.44 4.38 -10.65
CA ALA A 32 -8.69 5.08 -10.39
C ALA A 32 -8.36 6.53 -10.04
N THR A 33 -9.21 7.45 -10.50
CA THR A 33 -9.07 8.88 -10.17
C THR A 33 -9.24 9.07 -8.66
N PRO A 34 -8.27 9.68 -7.95
CA PRO A 34 -8.49 10.08 -6.57
C PRO A 34 -9.70 11.00 -6.46
N ALA A 35 -10.58 10.75 -5.50
CA ALA A 35 -11.77 11.55 -5.25
C ALA A 35 -11.86 11.86 -3.75
N PRO A 36 -12.45 13.00 -3.36
CA PRO A 36 -12.83 13.22 -1.98
C PRO A 36 -13.87 12.18 -1.55
N ARG A 37 -13.99 11.99 -0.23
CA ARG A 37 -15.11 11.22 0.32
C ARG A 37 -16.44 11.82 -0.18
N TRP A 38 -17.45 10.98 -0.33
CA TRP A 38 -18.81 11.48 -0.52
C TRP A 38 -19.19 12.39 0.66
N ALA A 39 -19.92 13.45 0.35
CA ALA A 39 -20.36 14.42 1.34
C ALA A 39 -21.37 13.78 2.31
N ASP A 40 -21.46 14.31 3.53
CA ASP A 40 -22.31 13.74 4.59
C ASP A 40 -23.80 13.71 4.19
N ASP A 41 -24.22 14.59 3.29
CA ASP A 41 -25.57 14.69 2.74
C ASP A 41 -25.84 13.75 1.55
N LEU A 42 -24.79 13.14 0.98
CA LEU A 42 -24.88 12.18 -0.12
C LEU A 42 -24.18 10.88 0.27
N PRO A 43 -24.88 9.90 0.87
CA PRO A 43 -24.26 8.64 1.26
C PRO A 43 -23.66 7.93 0.05
N ALA A 44 -22.54 7.22 0.27
CA ALA A 44 -21.88 6.46 -0.78
C ALA A 44 -22.89 5.49 -1.42
N PRO A 45 -23.04 5.49 -2.76
CA PRO A 45 -24.11 4.75 -3.44
C PRO A 45 -23.96 3.23 -3.41
N PHE A 46 -22.92 2.69 -2.76
CA PHE A 46 -22.52 1.29 -2.86
C PHE A 46 -22.45 0.55 -1.51
N GLY A 47 -23.11 1.07 -0.46
CA GLY A 47 -23.13 0.39 0.86
C GLY A 47 -21.75 0.29 1.52
N VAL A 48 -20.84 1.19 1.16
CA VAL A 48 -19.51 1.28 1.77
C VAL A 48 -19.66 1.95 3.13
N PRO A 49 -19.03 1.43 4.20
CA PRO A 49 -19.01 2.10 5.49
C PRO A 49 -18.45 3.52 5.36
N GLU A 50 -19.05 4.46 6.08
CA GLU A 50 -18.58 5.85 6.16
C GLU A 50 -17.17 5.93 6.79
N VAL A 51 -16.90 5.03 7.73
CA VAL A 51 -15.61 4.87 8.39
C VAL A 51 -15.06 3.48 8.12
N LEU A 52 -13.82 3.44 7.62
CA LEU A 52 -13.04 2.23 7.45
C LEU A 52 -12.00 2.17 8.55
N GLU A 53 -12.28 1.37 9.56
CA GLU A 53 -11.41 1.18 10.72
C GLU A 53 -11.30 -0.32 11.03
N ASN A 54 -10.07 -0.80 11.23
CA ASN A 54 -9.75 -2.19 11.55
C ASN A 54 -10.36 -3.22 10.59
N GLN A 55 -10.32 -2.93 9.29
CA GLN A 55 -10.96 -3.74 8.25
C GLN A 55 -10.08 -3.80 7.01
N THR A 56 -10.10 -4.94 6.32
CA THR A 56 -9.41 -5.08 5.03
C THR A 56 -10.31 -4.65 3.88
N ILE A 57 -9.82 -3.72 3.07
CA ILE A 57 -10.39 -3.38 1.77
C ILE A 57 -9.70 -4.25 0.73
N ARG A 58 -10.49 -4.90 -0.13
CA ARG A 58 -10.00 -5.64 -1.30
C ARG A 58 -10.45 -4.92 -2.56
N GLN A 59 -9.49 -4.55 -3.39
CA GLN A 59 -9.73 -4.02 -4.73
C GLN A 59 -9.27 -5.04 -5.76
N VAL A 60 -10.13 -5.35 -6.73
CA VAL A 60 -9.78 -6.17 -7.89
C VAL A 60 -9.67 -5.24 -9.09
N ALA A 61 -8.48 -5.18 -9.68
CA ALA A 61 -8.15 -4.29 -10.78
C ALA A 61 -7.81 -5.10 -12.03
N ARG A 62 -8.55 -4.88 -13.12
CA ARG A 62 -8.21 -5.44 -14.43
C ARG A 62 -7.14 -4.58 -15.09
N ILE A 63 -5.94 -5.13 -15.25
CA ILE A 63 -4.78 -4.39 -15.76
C ILE A 63 -4.81 -4.29 -17.28
N SER A 64 -4.17 -3.27 -17.87
CA SER A 64 -4.05 -3.15 -19.33
C SER A 64 -2.84 -3.90 -19.88
N VAL A 65 -1.67 -3.62 -19.32
CA VAL A 65 -0.36 -4.22 -19.66
C VAL A 65 0.11 -5.14 -18.53
N GLY A 66 0.64 -6.30 -18.88
CA GLY A 66 1.23 -7.26 -17.93
C GLY A 66 2.66 -6.92 -17.52
N GLY A 67 3.27 -7.77 -16.70
CA GLY A 67 4.65 -7.61 -16.25
C GLY A 67 5.07 -8.67 -15.23
N ASN A 68 6.33 -8.63 -14.83
CA ASN A 68 6.92 -9.59 -13.85
C ASN A 68 7.01 -8.99 -12.44
N SER A 69 6.63 -7.74 -12.27
CA SER A 69 6.65 -7.05 -10.99
C SER A 69 5.57 -5.99 -10.94
N VAL A 70 5.05 -5.76 -9.75
CA VAL A 70 4.03 -4.74 -9.48
C VAL A 70 4.49 -3.84 -8.34
N ARG A 71 3.99 -2.60 -8.37
CA ARG A 71 3.99 -1.69 -7.24
C ARG A 71 2.59 -1.12 -7.07
N VAL A 72 2.21 -0.86 -5.83
CA VAL A 72 0.91 -0.27 -5.50
C VAL A 72 1.14 1.18 -5.08
N VAL A 73 0.36 2.09 -5.68
CA VAL A 73 0.29 3.49 -5.26
C VAL A 73 -1.04 3.70 -4.54
N LEU A 74 -0.98 4.20 -3.32
CA LEU A 74 -2.14 4.61 -2.53
C LEU A 74 -2.10 6.12 -2.32
N SER A 75 -3.27 6.76 -2.31
CA SER A 75 -3.39 8.21 -2.24
C SER A 75 -4.17 8.63 -1.00
N ASN A 76 -3.59 9.56 -0.23
CA ASN A 76 -4.27 10.33 0.80
C ASN A 76 -4.46 11.80 0.35
N ALA A 77 -4.55 12.05 -0.97
CA ALA A 77 -4.56 13.40 -1.54
C ALA A 77 -5.71 14.31 -1.03
N PHE A 78 -6.88 13.71 -0.74
CA PHE A 78 -8.05 14.42 -0.22
C PHE A 78 -8.27 14.19 1.29
N GLY A 79 -7.39 13.44 1.95
CA GLY A 79 -7.52 13.19 3.39
C GLY A 79 -6.96 14.35 4.20
N GLU A 80 -7.69 14.73 5.24
CA GLU A 80 -7.32 15.81 6.16
C GLU A 80 -6.53 15.30 7.38
N LYS A 81 -6.46 13.98 7.55
CA LYS A 81 -5.79 13.30 8.67
C LYS A 81 -4.74 12.31 8.15
N PRO A 82 -3.72 11.99 8.95
CA PRO A 82 -2.80 10.90 8.63
C PRO A 82 -3.57 9.59 8.43
N LEU A 83 -3.30 8.90 7.33
CA LEU A 83 -3.86 7.58 7.04
C LEU A 83 -2.86 6.51 7.46
N THR A 84 -3.23 5.71 8.45
CA THR A 84 -2.46 4.52 8.83
C THR A 84 -2.86 3.37 7.92
N ILE A 85 -1.88 2.79 7.24
CA ILE A 85 -2.04 1.57 6.45
C ILE A 85 -1.33 0.45 7.21
N GLY A 86 -2.08 -0.59 7.54
CA GLY A 86 -1.57 -1.80 8.16
C GLY A 86 -0.99 -2.77 7.13
N ALA A 87 -1.17 -4.06 7.38
CA ALA A 87 -0.70 -5.10 6.48
C ALA A 87 -1.42 -5.02 5.12
N GLY A 88 -0.68 -5.30 4.05
CA GLY A 88 -1.22 -5.35 2.71
C GLY A 88 -0.66 -6.53 1.92
N SER A 89 -1.36 -6.90 0.85
CA SER A 89 -0.94 -7.98 -0.04
C SER A 89 -1.46 -7.78 -1.46
N VAL A 90 -0.81 -8.46 -2.40
CA VAL A 90 -1.21 -8.56 -3.81
C VAL A 90 -1.22 -10.02 -4.25
N ALA A 91 -2.10 -10.34 -5.19
CA ALA A 91 -2.19 -11.65 -5.83
C ALA A 91 -2.85 -11.53 -7.21
N ILE A 92 -2.69 -12.54 -8.04
CA ILE A 92 -3.59 -12.73 -9.18
C ILE A 92 -4.99 -13.01 -8.66
N ALA A 93 -5.97 -12.32 -9.23
CA ALA A 93 -7.37 -12.55 -8.90
C ALA A 93 -7.92 -13.72 -9.73
N GLY A 94 -8.58 -14.65 -9.05
CA GLY A 94 -9.38 -15.70 -9.64
C GLY A 94 -10.81 -15.22 -9.96
N LYS A 95 -11.67 -16.17 -10.30
CA LYS A 95 -13.07 -15.90 -10.65
C LYS A 95 -13.78 -15.19 -9.49
N GLY A 96 -14.51 -14.12 -9.78
CA GLY A 96 -15.28 -13.39 -8.78
C GLY A 96 -14.42 -12.62 -7.75
N GLY A 97 -13.14 -12.39 -8.04
CA GLY A 97 -12.24 -11.65 -7.15
C GLY A 97 -11.59 -12.48 -6.05
N GLU A 98 -11.69 -13.81 -6.13
CA GLU A 98 -10.94 -14.74 -5.27
C GLU A 98 -9.42 -14.50 -5.40
N ILE A 99 -8.66 -14.87 -4.38
CA ILE A 99 -7.20 -14.77 -4.41
C ILE A 99 -6.63 -16.11 -4.85
N ASP A 100 -5.78 -16.11 -5.87
CA ASP A 100 -4.87 -17.24 -6.08
C ASP A 100 -3.79 -17.25 -4.99
N GLN A 101 -3.95 -18.16 -4.03
CA GLN A 101 -3.05 -18.31 -2.88
C GLN A 101 -1.59 -18.60 -3.28
N ALA A 102 -1.35 -19.22 -4.43
CA ALA A 102 0.01 -19.49 -4.90
C ALA A 102 0.77 -18.21 -5.30
N THR A 103 0.02 -17.16 -5.63
CA THR A 103 0.56 -15.87 -6.07
C THR A 103 0.51 -14.79 -4.99
N LEU A 104 -0.03 -15.09 -3.80
CA LEU A 104 -0.17 -14.14 -2.71
C LEU A 104 1.20 -13.67 -2.20
N LYS A 105 1.44 -12.36 -2.26
CA LYS A 105 2.67 -11.71 -1.78
C LYS A 105 2.33 -10.54 -0.85
N PRO A 106 3.09 -10.33 0.23
CA PRO A 106 2.93 -9.17 1.08
C PRO A 106 3.37 -7.89 0.35
N LEU A 107 2.74 -6.77 0.69
CA LEU A 107 3.22 -5.44 0.37
C LEU A 107 4.12 -4.92 1.50
N THR A 108 5.12 -4.13 1.15
CA THR A 108 5.97 -3.42 2.10
C THR A 108 6.19 -1.97 1.66
N TRP A 109 6.60 -1.14 2.62
CA TRP A 109 6.82 0.30 2.45
C TRP A 109 8.18 0.65 3.04
N GLY A 110 9.22 0.70 2.21
CA GLY A 110 10.60 0.82 2.66
C GLY A 110 11.02 -0.34 3.58
N GLY A 111 10.58 -1.55 3.27
CA GLY A 111 10.82 -2.78 4.02
C GLY A 111 9.94 -2.97 5.27
N LYS A 112 9.06 -2.03 5.60
CA LYS A 112 8.12 -2.15 6.72
C LYS A 112 6.80 -2.74 6.25
N SER A 113 6.04 -3.37 7.14
CA SER A 113 4.70 -3.94 6.85
C SER A 113 3.54 -2.97 7.11
N SER A 114 3.83 -1.75 7.57
CA SER A 114 2.86 -0.70 7.81
C SER A 114 3.49 0.67 7.58
N VAL A 115 2.64 1.66 7.31
CA VAL A 115 3.07 3.03 7.03
C VAL A 115 2.00 4.03 7.47
N VAL A 116 2.42 5.24 7.83
CA VAL A 116 1.52 6.38 8.02
C VAL A 116 1.72 7.34 6.86
N VAL A 117 0.65 7.61 6.12
CA VAL A 117 0.63 8.53 4.97
C VAL A 117 0.11 9.89 5.45
N PRO A 118 0.90 10.97 5.34
CA PRO A 118 0.44 12.30 5.72
C PRO A 118 -0.82 12.75 4.95
N PRO A 119 -1.59 13.71 5.47
CA PRO A 119 -2.63 14.41 4.70
C PRO A 119 -2.07 14.93 3.37
N GLY A 120 -2.83 14.77 2.29
CA GLY A 120 -2.46 15.29 0.97
C GLY A 120 -1.37 14.50 0.23
N ALA A 121 -0.85 13.41 0.80
CA ALA A 121 0.30 12.70 0.24
C ALA A 121 -0.07 11.35 -0.41
N PRO A 122 0.66 10.91 -1.45
CA PRO A 122 0.64 9.52 -1.90
C PRO A 122 1.69 8.67 -1.16
N ILE A 123 1.57 7.35 -1.28
CA ILE A 123 2.61 6.39 -0.91
C ILE A 123 2.76 5.32 -2.01
N LEU A 124 4.00 4.90 -2.25
CA LEU A 124 4.36 3.84 -3.19
C LEU A 124 4.89 2.64 -2.40
N SER A 125 4.44 1.42 -2.74
CA SER A 125 5.01 0.19 -2.16
C SER A 125 6.40 -0.12 -2.72
N ASP A 126 7.14 -0.96 -2.01
CA ASP A 126 8.31 -1.62 -2.58
C ASP A 126 7.88 -2.52 -3.77
N PRO A 127 8.79 -2.85 -4.71
CA PRO A 127 8.52 -3.82 -5.77
C PRO A 127 8.09 -5.18 -5.22
N VAL A 128 7.07 -5.77 -5.83
CA VAL A 128 6.68 -7.15 -5.59
C VAL A 128 6.82 -7.96 -6.86
N ALA A 129 7.61 -9.04 -6.81
CA ALA A 129 7.70 -10.00 -7.90
C ALA A 129 6.36 -10.76 -8.03
N LEU A 130 5.62 -10.45 -9.09
CA LEU A 130 4.31 -11.02 -9.41
C LEU A 130 4.19 -11.02 -10.94
N SER A 131 4.19 -12.20 -11.54
CA SER A 131 3.96 -12.36 -12.98
C SER A 131 2.47 -12.23 -13.28
N ALA A 132 2.10 -11.18 -14.00
CA ALA A 132 0.74 -10.91 -14.42
C ALA A 132 0.67 -10.76 -15.94
N GLU A 133 -0.30 -11.43 -16.56
CA GLU A 133 -0.55 -11.32 -18.00
C GLU A 133 -1.32 -10.04 -18.32
N ALA A 134 -1.18 -9.52 -19.55
CA ALA A 134 -1.99 -8.40 -19.99
C ALA A 134 -3.49 -8.75 -19.87
N LEU A 135 -4.31 -7.79 -19.45
CA LEU A 135 -5.76 -7.95 -19.26
C LEU A 135 -6.20 -8.88 -18.12
N SER A 136 -5.27 -9.42 -17.33
CA SER A 136 -5.60 -10.19 -16.12
C SER A 136 -6.11 -9.28 -15.00
N GLU A 137 -6.66 -9.89 -13.96
CA GLU A 137 -7.09 -9.18 -12.75
C GLU A 137 -6.08 -9.39 -11.62
N ILE A 138 -5.80 -8.32 -10.88
CA ILE A 138 -4.97 -8.34 -9.68
C ILE A 138 -5.83 -7.96 -8.49
N SER A 139 -5.73 -8.76 -7.42
CA SER A 139 -6.33 -8.47 -6.12
C SER A 139 -5.32 -7.72 -5.27
N VAL A 140 -5.70 -6.56 -4.74
CA VAL A 140 -4.93 -5.78 -3.77
C VAL A 140 -5.74 -5.72 -2.48
N SER A 141 -5.15 -6.19 -1.38
CA SER A 141 -5.75 -6.10 -0.04
C SER A 141 -4.95 -5.18 0.84
N ILE A 142 -5.63 -4.28 1.54
CA ILE A 142 -5.02 -3.33 2.48
C ILE A 142 -5.87 -3.29 3.75
N PHE A 143 -5.22 -3.39 4.91
CA PHE A 143 -5.82 -3.22 6.24
C PHE A 143 -5.66 -1.78 6.74
#